data_AF-A0A177F687-F1
#
_entry.id   AF-A0A177F687-F1
#
_cell.length_a   1.000
_cell.length_b   1.000
_cell.length_c   1.000
_cell.angle_alpha   90.00
_cell.angle_beta   90.00
_cell.angle_gamma   90.00
#
_symmetry.space_group_name_H-M   'P 1'
#
loop_
_entity.id
_entity.type
_entity.pdbx_description
1 polymer ?
#
loop_
_entity_poly.entity_id
_entity_poly.type
_entity_poly.pdbx_seq_one_letter_code
_entity_poly.pdbx_strand_id
1 'polypeptide(L)'
;MNALSKKSAEQWLALIAEEIPEKVKKILGSLHPPTNDELERLPPVNLTNAGVYARLVTSRYPVPVASNRYLYVGSASKYGTGLQGRVNHHVRKGPERLVRDMRSRDLLAPGRFVTLMTMKMDSAEEEHVFDVRRTVTLAEAILTIWLGALPSPGHHLPGLCPWGRQTLKYRAWSSHNPLEVDIMRPNNEMIEVSSVA
;
A
#
# COMPACT_ATOMS: atom_id res chain seq x y z
N MET A 1 -20.66 -0.11 -19.18
CA MET A 1 -20.60 1.16 -18.43
C MET A 1 -19.23 1.30 -17.80
N ASN A 2 -18.59 2.46 -17.92
CA ASN A 2 -17.28 2.72 -17.33
C ASN A 2 -17.46 2.99 -15.83
N ALA A 3 -17.05 2.10 -14.92
CA ALA A 3 -17.27 2.27 -13.48
C ALA A 3 -16.55 3.52 -12.93
N LEU A 4 -15.47 3.95 -13.59
CA LEU A 4 -14.80 5.21 -13.30
C LEU A 4 -15.63 6.44 -13.67
N SER A 5 -16.66 6.32 -14.53
CA SER A 5 -17.54 7.44 -14.87
C SER A 5 -18.67 7.67 -13.85
N LYS A 6 -18.81 6.81 -12.83
CA LYS A 6 -19.81 7.01 -11.76
C LYS A 6 -19.42 8.15 -10.80
N LYS A 7 -18.13 8.46 -10.69
CA LYS A 7 -17.57 9.51 -9.83
C LYS A 7 -16.60 10.36 -10.65
N SER A 8 -16.64 11.67 -10.47
CA SER A 8 -15.60 12.59 -10.96
C SER A 8 -14.26 12.31 -10.28
N ALA A 9 -13.16 12.82 -10.86
CA ALA A 9 -11.84 12.70 -10.27
C ALA A 9 -11.79 13.34 -8.88
N GLU A 10 -12.45 14.48 -8.71
CA GLU A 10 -12.57 15.22 -7.45
C GLU A 10 -13.29 14.39 -6.39
N GLN A 11 -14.36 13.67 -6.75
CA GLN A 11 -15.07 12.78 -5.83
C GLN A 11 -14.20 11.59 -5.41
N TRP A 12 -13.42 11.00 -6.32
CA TRP A 12 -12.48 9.95 -5.96
C TRP A 12 -11.39 10.45 -5.01
N LEU A 13 -10.80 11.60 -5.31
CA LEU A 13 -9.73 12.18 -4.50
C LEU A 13 -10.23 12.62 -3.12
N ALA A 14 -11.43 13.20 -3.04
CA ALA A 14 -12.06 13.56 -1.78
C ALA A 14 -12.29 12.32 -0.89
N LEU A 15 -12.83 11.23 -1.46
CA LEU A 15 -13.05 9.98 -0.75
C LEU A 15 -11.73 9.37 -0.25
N ILE A 16 -10.71 9.31 -1.10
CA ILE A 16 -9.39 8.79 -0.71
C ILE A 16 -8.80 9.66 0.40
N ALA A 17 -8.86 10.99 0.26
CA ALA A 17 -8.35 11.91 1.26
C ALA A 17 -9.08 11.73 2.60
N GLU A 18 -10.40 11.57 2.61
CA GLU A 18 -11.18 11.34 3.83
C GLU A 18 -10.68 10.12 4.62
N GLU A 19 -10.40 9.01 3.92
CA GLU A 19 -9.99 7.72 4.50
C GLU A 19 -8.50 7.65 4.90
N ILE A 20 -7.68 8.64 4.50
CA ILE A 20 -6.29 8.75 4.97
C ILE A 20 -6.29 9.40 6.38
N PRO A 21 -5.73 8.75 7.40
CA PRO A 21 -5.65 9.32 8.75
C PRO A 21 -4.87 10.63 8.80
N GLU A 22 -5.28 11.55 9.68
CA GLU A 22 -4.65 12.88 9.83
C GLU A 22 -3.14 12.84 10.06
N LYS A 23 -2.64 11.85 10.79
CA LYS A 23 -1.18 11.68 10.97
C LYS A 23 -0.46 11.41 9.66
N VAL A 24 -1.07 10.62 8.78
CA VAL A 24 -0.53 10.30 7.45
C VAL A 24 -0.64 11.53 6.55
N LYS A 25 -1.78 12.22 6.53
CA LYS A 25 -1.94 13.50 5.80
C LYS A 25 -0.87 14.52 6.17
N LYS A 26 -0.58 14.70 7.47
CA LYS A 26 0.46 15.62 7.95
C LYS A 26 1.85 15.24 7.44
N ILE A 27 2.17 13.95 7.40
CA ILE A 27 3.43 13.46 6.83
C ILE A 27 3.47 13.77 5.32
N LEU A 28 2.41 13.43 4.58
CA LEU A 28 2.37 13.58 3.13
C LEU A 28 2.36 15.06 2.70
N GLY A 29 1.74 15.94 3.48
CA GLY A 29 1.69 17.38 3.26
C GLY A 29 2.92 18.15 3.78
N SER A 30 3.92 17.47 4.33
CA SER A 30 5.14 18.11 4.85
C SER A 30 6.05 18.62 3.73
N LEU A 31 6.76 19.72 4.00
CA LEU A 31 7.81 20.26 3.10
C LEU A 31 9.02 19.32 2.98
N HIS A 32 9.20 18.42 3.95
CA HIS A 32 10.33 17.50 4.02
C HIS A 32 9.85 16.05 3.93
N PRO A 33 10.66 15.14 3.37
CA PRO A 33 10.31 13.73 3.32
C PRO A 33 10.16 13.11 4.71
N PRO A 34 9.30 12.08 4.87
CA PRO A 34 9.12 11.43 6.16
C PRO A 34 10.42 10.86 6.71
N THR A 35 10.61 11.06 8.00
CA THR A 35 11.61 10.36 8.79
C THR A 35 11.14 8.95 9.15
N ASN A 36 12.08 8.06 9.45
CA ASN A 36 11.76 6.71 9.91
C ASN A 36 10.95 6.76 11.23
N ASP A 37 11.28 7.69 12.13
CA ASP A 37 10.57 7.84 13.40
C ASP A 37 9.11 8.26 13.21
N GLU A 38 8.82 9.14 12.25
CA GLU A 38 7.44 9.52 11.91
C GLU A 38 6.65 8.33 11.37
N LEU A 39 7.26 7.53 10.48
CA LEU A 39 6.66 6.32 9.94
C LEU A 39 6.45 5.25 11.03
N GLU A 40 7.41 5.08 11.94
CA GLU A 40 7.30 4.18 13.09
C GLU A 40 6.28 4.68 14.13
N ARG A 41 5.82 5.94 14.10
CA ARG A 41 4.76 6.42 14.99
C ARG A 41 3.36 6.23 14.41
N LEU A 42 3.25 5.77 13.17
CA LEU A 42 1.96 5.46 12.56
C LEU A 42 1.27 4.28 13.27
N PRO A 43 -0.08 4.27 13.28
CA PRO A 43 -0.83 3.17 13.90
C PRO A 43 -0.46 1.82 13.28
N PRO A 44 -0.31 0.76 14.08
CA PRO A 44 -0.11 -0.58 13.53
C PRO A 44 -1.36 -1.02 12.76
N VAL A 45 -1.18 -1.98 11.86
CA VAL A 45 -2.32 -2.69 11.26
C VAL A 45 -2.96 -3.59 12.33
N ASN A 46 -4.22 -3.33 12.66
CA ASN A 46 -4.99 -4.10 13.66
C ASN A 46 -6.46 -4.31 13.27
N LEU A 47 -6.86 -3.99 12.03
CA LEU A 47 -8.24 -4.01 11.56
C LEU A 47 -8.42 -4.96 10.36
N THR A 48 -9.61 -5.53 10.26
CA THR A 48 -10.08 -6.32 9.11
C THR A 48 -10.60 -5.46 7.95
N ASN A 49 -10.53 -4.13 8.09
CA ASN A 49 -10.89 -3.18 7.04
C ASN A 49 -9.98 -3.31 5.81
N ALA A 50 -10.49 -2.90 4.66
CA ALA A 50 -9.67 -2.73 3.46
C ALA A 50 -8.76 -1.50 3.61
N GLY A 51 -7.74 -1.37 2.77
CA GLY A 51 -6.90 -0.18 2.78
C GLY A 51 -5.49 -0.40 2.25
N VAL A 52 -4.61 0.54 2.60
CA VAL A 52 -3.21 0.59 2.21
C VAL A 52 -2.34 0.58 3.47
N TYR A 53 -1.28 -0.23 3.44
CA TYR A 53 -0.31 -0.34 4.54
C TYR A 53 1.11 -0.10 4.03
N ALA A 54 1.98 0.26 4.97
CA ALA A 54 3.42 0.16 4.79
C ALA A 54 3.98 -0.94 5.69
N ARG A 55 5.02 -1.62 5.21
CA ARG A 55 5.85 -2.53 5.99
C ARG A 55 7.25 -1.94 6.11
N LEU A 56 7.63 -1.60 7.34
CA LEU A 56 8.92 -1.03 7.71
C LEU A 56 9.85 -2.18 8.08
N VAL A 57 10.96 -2.32 7.37
CA VAL A 57 11.96 -3.36 7.60
C VAL A 57 13.36 -2.77 7.59
N THR A 58 14.29 -3.48 8.18
CA THR A 58 15.71 -3.10 8.19
C THR A 58 16.54 -4.14 7.46
N SER A 59 17.66 -3.74 6.87
CA SER A 59 18.65 -4.71 6.41
C SER A 59 19.28 -5.45 7.60
N ARG A 60 19.62 -6.71 7.38
CA ARG A 60 20.37 -7.57 8.31
C ARG A 60 21.81 -7.08 8.48
N TYR A 61 22.36 -6.47 7.44
CA TYR A 61 23.73 -5.96 7.44
C TYR A 61 23.73 -4.44 7.41
N PRO A 62 24.61 -3.77 8.19
CA PRO A 62 24.79 -2.34 8.05
C PRO A 62 25.30 -2.04 6.63
N VAL A 63 24.62 -1.14 5.93
CA VAL A 63 25.03 -0.71 4.58
C VAL A 63 25.74 0.64 4.72
N PRO A 64 27.07 0.73 4.53
CA PRO A 64 27.84 1.93 4.88
C PRO A 64 27.46 3.19 4.08
N VAL A 65 26.89 3.03 2.89
CA VAL A 65 26.64 4.12 1.92
C VAL A 65 25.15 4.31 1.62
N ALA A 66 24.27 3.56 2.28
CA ALA A 66 22.84 3.64 2.03
C ALA A 66 22.02 3.43 3.30
N SER A 67 20.78 3.93 3.29
CA SER A 67 19.86 3.65 4.39
C SER A 67 19.67 2.15 4.56
N ASN A 68 19.87 1.66 5.78
CA ASN A 68 19.52 0.32 6.19
C ASN A 68 18.01 0.17 6.44
N ARG A 69 17.22 1.24 6.26
CA ARG A 69 15.77 1.27 6.43
C ARG A 69 15.07 1.16 5.10
N TYR A 70 14.02 0.36 5.11
CA TYR A 70 13.31 -0.09 3.92
C TYR A 70 11.81 0.04 4.18
N LEU A 71 11.09 0.58 3.21
CA LEU A 71 9.64 0.77 3.25
C LEU A 71 9.00 0.04 2.07
N TYR A 72 8.12 -0.91 2.37
CA TYR A 72 7.29 -1.57 1.38
C TYR A 72 5.87 -1.00 1.43
N VAL A 73 5.30 -0.58 0.31
CA VAL A 73 3.87 -0.21 0.22
C VAL A 73 3.08 -1.37 -0.37
N GLY A 74 1.89 -1.63 0.18
CA GLY A 74 0.95 -2.56 -0.42
C GLY A 74 -0.48 -2.31 0.04
N SER A 75 -1.44 -2.97 -0.61
CA SER A 75 -2.86 -2.88 -0.27
C SER A 75 -3.50 -4.22 0.12
N ALA A 76 -4.69 -4.13 0.72
CA ALA A 76 -5.56 -5.27 0.94
C ALA A 76 -7.03 -4.87 0.86
N SER A 77 -7.82 -5.64 0.13
CA SER A 77 -9.24 -5.36 -0.13
C SER A 77 -10.06 -6.65 -0.26
N LYS A 78 -9.58 -7.75 0.36
CA LYS A 78 -10.35 -8.99 0.48
C LYS A 78 -11.42 -8.84 1.55
N TYR A 79 -12.68 -9.07 1.19
CA TYR A 79 -13.80 -9.06 2.12
C TYR A 79 -13.58 -10.00 3.33
N GLY A 80 -14.02 -9.56 4.50
CA GLY A 80 -13.93 -10.30 5.77
C GLY A 80 -12.54 -10.38 6.42
N THR A 81 -11.46 -10.06 5.71
CA THR A 81 -10.09 -10.20 6.27
C THR A 81 -9.21 -8.97 6.11
N GLY A 82 -9.35 -8.22 5.00
CA GLY A 82 -8.71 -6.92 4.77
C GLY A 82 -7.21 -6.88 5.10
N LEU A 83 -6.78 -5.77 5.71
CA LEU A 83 -5.40 -5.49 6.07
C LEU A 83 -4.82 -6.54 7.02
N GLN A 84 -5.53 -6.88 8.10
CA GLN A 84 -5.09 -7.90 9.06
C GLN A 84 -4.84 -9.26 8.38
N GLY A 85 -5.73 -9.68 7.49
CA GLY A 85 -5.57 -10.89 6.69
C GLY A 85 -4.31 -10.87 5.84
N ARG A 86 -4.02 -9.73 5.20
CA ARG A 86 -2.80 -9.56 4.40
C ARG A 86 -1.53 -9.58 5.24
N VAL A 87 -1.53 -8.95 6.42
CA VAL A 87 -0.39 -9.02 7.37
C VAL A 87 -0.16 -10.46 7.82
N ASN A 88 -1.20 -11.16 8.23
CA ASN A 88 -1.11 -12.57 8.63
C ASN A 88 -0.57 -13.45 7.50
N HIS A 89 -0.98 -13.18 6.26
CA HIS A 89 -0.45 -13.85 5.08
C HIS A 89 1.05 -13.59 4.91
N HIS A 90 1.51 -12.35 5.06
CA HIS A 90 2.93 -11.99 4.99
C HIS A 90 3.78 -12.65 6.07
N VAL A 91 3.26 -12.76 7.29
CA VAL A 91 3.96 -13.35 8.42
C VAL A 91 4.05 -14.88 8.30
N ARG A 92 2.96 -15.54 7.90
CA ARG A 92 2.87 -17.01 7.91
C ARG A 92 3.43 -17.69 6.66
N LYS A 93 3.14 -17.12 5.48
CA LYS A 93 3.46 -17.75 4.19
C LYS A 93 4.34 -16.85 3.34
N GLY A 94 4.04 -15.55 3.33
CA GLY A 94 4.63 -14.56 2.45
C GLY A 94 4.30 -14.84 0.97
N PRO A 95 3.96 -13.82 0.15
CA PRO A 95 3.95 -14.01 -1.29
C PRO A 95 5.35 -14.45 -1.73
N GLU A 96 5.47 -15.48 -2.55
CA GLU A 96 6.77 -15.99 -3.00
C GLU A 96 7.66 -14.87 -3.55
N ARG A 97 7.06 -13.95 -4.32
CA ARG A 97 7.75 -12.77 -4.86
C ARG A 97 8.25 -11.83 -3.77
N LEU A 98 7.41 -11.46 -2.79
CA LEU A 98 7.85 -10.55 -1.72
C LEU A 98 8.90 -11.19 -0.82
N VAL A 99 8.77 -12.48 -0.52
CA VAL A 99 9.78 -13.23 0.24
C VAL A 99 11.09 -13.27 -0.52
N ARG A 100 11.06 -13.55 -1.83
CA ARG A 100 12.22 -13.50 -2.72
C ARG A 100 12.84 -12.10 -2.73
N ASP A 101 12.02 -11.05 -2.83
CA ASP A 101 12.44 -9.66 -2.82
C ASP A 101 13.11 -9.25 -1.50
N MET A 102 12.58 -9.70 -0.37
CA MET A 102 13.18 -9.43 0.93
C MET A 102 14.50 -10.18 1.11
N ARG A 103 14.57 -11.43 0.66
CA ARG A 103 15.81 -12.24 0.71
C ARG A 103 16.90 -11.65 -0.17
N SER A 104 16.58 -11.23 -1.39
CA SER A 104 17.56 -10.61 -2.30
C SER A 104 18.08 -9.25 -1.82
N ARG A 105 17.44 -8.66 -0.80
CA ARG A 105 17.82 -7.39 -0.17
C ARG A 105 18.33 -7.58 1.27
N ASP A 106 18.52 -8.82 1.71
CA ASP A 106 18.95 -9.18 3.08
C ASP A 106 18.12 -8.50 4.18
N LEU A 107 16.79 -8.44 4.04
CA LEU A 107 15.92 -7.73 4.98
C LEU A 107 15.47 -8.61 6.15
N LEU A 108 15.40 -8.02 7.35
CA LEU A 108 14.88 -8.67 8.55
C LEU A 108 13.35 -8.77 8.51
N ALA A 109 12.84 -9.98 8.70
CA ALA A 109 11.43 -10.28 8.85
C ALA A 109 11.03 -10.36 10.34
N PRO A 110 9.73 -10.14 10.69
CA PRO A 110 8.65 -9.74 9.81
C PRO A 110 8.60 -8.22 9.56
N GLY A 111 9.40 -7.41 10.25
CA GLY A 111 9.27 -5.96 10.23
C GLY A 111 8.00 -5.47 10.92
N ARG A 112 7.76 -4.16 10.86
CA ARG A 112 6.57 -3.51 11.43
C ARG A 112 5.58 -3.13 10.32
N PHE A 113 4.32 -3.49 10.50
CA PHE A 113 3.24 -3.09 9.61
C PHE A 113 2.51 -1.88 10.19
N VAL A 114 2.37 -0.82 9.40
CA VAL A 114 1.65 0.41 9.76
C VAL A 114 0.58 0.72 8.73
N THR A 115 -0.49 1.33 9.20
CA THR A 115 -1.65 1.70 8.38
C THR A 115 -1.42 3.06 7.72
N LEU A 116 -1.61 3.13 6.39
CA LEU A 116 -1.56 4.38 5.63
C LEU A 116 -2.96 4.91 5.29
N MET A 117 -3.91 4.01 5.06
CA MET A 117 -5.32 4.29 4.79
C MET A 117 -6.14 3.08 5.20
N THR A 118 -7.34 3.29 5.72
CA THR A 118 -8.34 2.24 5.97
C THR A 118 -9.65 2.65 5.34
N MET A 119 -10.40 1.69 4.81
CA MET A 119 -11.75 1.89 4.31
C MET A 119 -12.62 0.73 4.81
N LYS A 120 -13.78 1.05 5.38
CA LYS A 120 -14.73 0.04 5.82
C LYS A 120 -15.32 -0.71 4.64
N MET A 121 -15.62 -1.98 4.84
CA MET A 121 -16.26 -2.84 3.86
C MET A 121 -17.49 -3.48 4.51
N ASP A 122 -18.53 -2.68 4.66
CA ASP A 122 -19.72 -3.02 5.45
C ASP A 122 -20.68 -3.99 4.75
N SER A 123 -20.47 -4.28 3.46
CA SER A 123 -21.31 -5.18 2.67
C SER A 123 -20.47 -6.16 1.84
N ALA A 124 -20.99 -7.38 1.71
CA ALA A 124 -20.48 -8.42 0.82
C ALA A 124 -20.98 -8.28 -0.62
N GLU A 125 -21.89 -7.33 -0.87
CA GLU A 125 -22.43 -7.08 -2.22
C GLU A 125 -21.31 -6.75 -3.20
N GLU A 126 -21.37 -7.37 -4.38
CA GLU A 126 -20.31 -7.31 -5.38
C GLU A 126 -19.99 -5.87 -5.80
N GLU A 127 -21.01 -5.04 -6.03
CA GLU A 127 -20.80 -3.63 -6.39
C GLU A 127 -20.08 -2.84 -5.29
N HIS A 128 -20.46 -3.07 -4.03
CA HIS A 128 -19.82 -2.43 -2.87
C HIS A 128 -18.36 -2.86 -2.73
N VAL A 129 -18.12 -4.17 -2.82
CA VAL A 129 -16.75 -4.74 -2.76
C VAL A 129 -15.89 -4.16 -3.88
N PHE A 130 -16.41 -4.05 -5.10
CA PHE A 130 -15.66 -3.45 -6.21
C PHE A 130 -15.40 -1.97 -6.01
N ASP A 131 -16.34 -1.20 -5.48
CA ASP A 131 -16.13 0.22 -5.22
C ASP A 131 -15.01 0.46 -4.19
N VAL A 132 -15.00 -0.33 -3.11
CA VAL A 132 -13.91 -0.29 -2.12
C VAL A 132 -12.59 -0.71 -2.75
N ARG A 133 -12.56 -1.80 -3.54
CA ARG A 133 -11.33 -2.25 -4.21
C ARG A 133 -10.76 -1.19 -5.15
N ARG A 134 -11.61 -0.54 -5.95
CA ARG A 134 -11.23 0.58 -6.83
C ARG A 134 -10.59 1.72 -6.04
N THR A 135 -11.25 2.14 -4.97
CA THR A 135 -10.74 3.20 -4.08
C THR A 135 -9.37 2.83 -3.52
N VAL A 136 -9.22 1.61 -3.02
CA VAL A 136 -7.97 1.11 -2.43
C VAL A 136 -6.85 1.01 -3.46
N THR A 137 -7.13 0.56 -4.68
CA THR A 137 -6.13 0.50 -5.76
C THR A 137 -5.65 1.90 -6.16
N LEU A 138 -6.57 2.86 -6.30
CA LEU A 138 -6.22 4.26 -6.58
C LEU A 138 -5.38 4.86 -5.45
N ALA A 139 -5.77 4.63 -4.20
CA ALA A 139 -5.03 5.09 -3.04
C ALA A 139 -3.64 4.45 -2.94
N GLU A 140 -3.51 3.15 -3.24
CA GLU A 140 -2.22 2.47 -3.30
C GLU A 140 -1.30 3.11 -4.33
N ALA A 141 -1.82 3.47 -5.51
CA ALA A 141 -1.04 4.17 -6.53
C ALA A 141 -0.54 5.53 -6.02
N ILE A 142 -1.42 6.36 -5.46
CA ILE A 142 -1.08 7.68 -4.90
C ILE A 142 -0.01 7.54 -3.81
N LEU A 143 -0.23 6.66 -2.83
CA LEU A 143 0.67 6.48 -1.70
C LEU A 143 2.02 5.87 -2.12
N THR A 144 2.01 4.98 -3.12
CA THR A 144 3.24 4.40 -3.69
C THR A 144 4.07 5.46 -4.41
N ILE A 145 3.42 6.38 -5.13
CA ILE A 145 4.09 7.55 -5.74
C ILE A 145 4.68 8.45 -4.65
N TRP A 146 3.84 8.87 -3.71
CA TRP A 146 4.20 9.86 -2.69
C TRP A 146 5.38 9.39 -1.83
N LEU A 147 5.38 8.11 -1.43
CA LEU A 147 6.43 7.50 -0.61
C LEU A 147 7.64 7.02 -1.43
N GLY A 148 7.66 7.25 -2.74
CA GLY A 148 8.78 6.90 -3.63
C GLY A 148 8.92 5.40 -3.91
N ALA A 149 7.88 4.61 -3.65
CA ALA A 149 7.88 3.15 -3.70
C ALA A 149 7.56 2.55 -5.08
N LEU A 150 7.33 3.37 -6.11
CA LEU A 150 7.05 2.88 -7.47
C LEU A 150 8.23 2.05 -8.01
N PRO A 151 8.00 0.81 -8.48
CA PRO A 151 9.06 -0.02 -9.05
C PRO A 151 9.62 0.58 -10.36
N SER A 152 10.91 0.30 -10.62
CA SER A 152 11.58 0.55 -11.91
C SER A 152 11.14 -0.54 -12.92
N PRO A 153 11.04 -0.28 -14.26
CA PRO A 153 11.72 0.73 -15.05
C PRO A 153 10.76 1.72 -15.72
N GLY A 154 10.40 2.78 -15.00
CA GLY A 154 9.83 3.97 -15.63
C GLY A 154 10.83 5.09 -15.53
N HIS A 155 11.58 5.39 -16.60
CA HIS A 155 12.61 6.45 -16.60
C HIS A 155 12.07 7.85 -16.20
N HIS A 156 10.74 8.05 -16.26
CA HIS A 156 10.06 9.29 -15.89
C HIS A 156 9.37 9.25 -14.51
N LEU A 157 9.27 8.09 -13.86
CA LEU A 157 8.54 7.92 -12.59
C LEU A 157 9.30 8.41 -11.34
N PRO A 158 10.65 8.53 -11.30
CA PRO A 158 11.34 9.06 -10.12
C PRO A 158 10.94 10.49 -9.74
N GLY A 159 10.57 11.31 -10.73
CA GLY A 159 10.14 12.70 -10.53
C GLY A 159 8.71 12.86 -9.98
N LEU A 160 7.95 11.78 -9.85
CA LEU A 160 6.58 11.85 -9.31
C LEU A 160 6.54 11.90 -7.78
N CYS A 161 7.61 11.48 -7.10
CA CYS A 161 7.74 11.59 -5.65
C CYS A 161 7.99 13.08 -5.31
N PRO A 162 7.13 13.74 -4.50
CA PRO A 162 7.21 15.19 -4.27
C PRO A 162 8.56 15.67 -3.71
N TRP A 163 9.23 14.82 -2.94
CA TRP A 163 10.52 15.16 -2.33
C TRP A 163 11.73 14.70 -3.16
N GLY A 164 11.51 13.96 -4.24
CA GLY A 164 12.55 13.26 -4.99
C GLY A 164 13.10 12.04 -4.22
N ARG A 165 13.24 10.90 -4.89
CA ARG A 165 13.62 9.63 -4.23
C ARG A 165 14.99 9.69 -3.53
N GLN A 166 15.90 10.53 -4.02
CA GLN A 166 17.24 10.72 -3.50
C GLN A 166 17.28 11.42 -2.13
N THR A 167 16.22 12.14 -1.74
CA THR A 167 16.15 12.82 -0.44
C THR A 167 15.59 11.91 0.66
N LEU A 168 15.00 10.77 0.29
CA LEU A 168 14.43 9.81 1.23
C LEU A 168 15.53 9.13 2.06
N LYS A 169 15.33 9.10 3.37
CA LYS A 169 16.22 8.40 4.32
C LYS A 169 15.89 6.90 4.46
N TYR A 170 15.19 6.34 3.48
CA TYR A 170 14.82 4.93 3.40
C TYR A 170 14.73 4.49 1.94
N ARG A 171 14.81 3.19 1.70
CA ARG A 171 14.63 2.58 0.38
C ARG A 171 13.21 2.06 0.25
N ALA A 172 12.44 2.65 -0.66
CA ALA A 172 11.04 2.33 -0.85
C ALA A 172 10.81 1.37 -2.02
N TRP A 173 9.85 0.45 -1.93
CA TRP A 173 9.40 -0.36 -3.07
C TRP A 173 7.96 -0.86 -2.90
N SER A 174 7.38 -1.32 -4.00
CA SER A 174 6.19 -2.15 -4.03
C SER A 174 6.49 -3.43 -4.81
N SER A 175 5.72 -4.48 -4.55
CA SER A 175 5.87 -5.78 -5.22
C SER A 175 5.37 -5.75 -6.67
N HIS A 176 4.58 -4.75 -7.02
CA HIS A 176 4.03 -4.54 -8.36
C HIS A 176 3.90 -3.04 -8.63
N ASN A 177 3.64 -2.68 -9.88
CA ASN A 177 3.32 -1.31 -10.24
C ASN A 177 1.80 -1.10 -10.09
N PRO A 178 1.31 -0.36 -9.08
CA PRO A 178 -0.13 -0.15 -8.90
C PRO A 178 -0.77 0.63 -10.06
N LEU A 179 0.03 1.31 -10.90
CA LEU A 179 -0.44 1.99 -12.10
C LEU A 179 -0.76 1.03 -13.26
N GLU A 180 -0.30 -0.21 -13.19
CA GLU A 180 -0.57 -1.26 -14.19
C GLU A 180 -1.79 -2.12 -13.82
N VAL A 181 -2.40 -1.89 -12.64
CA VAL A 181 -3.55 -2.66 -12.17
C VAL A 181 -4.82 -2.19 -12.89
N ASP A 182 -5.59 -3.13 -13.43
CA ASP A 182 -6.92 -2.82 -13.97
C ASP A 182 -7.87 -2.42 -12.83
N ILE A 183 -8.10 -1.11 -12.70
CA ILE A 183 -9.00 -0.54 -11.69
C ILE A 183 -10.46 -0.93 -11.97
N MET A 184 -10.85 -1.27 -13.19
CA MET A 184 -12.22 -1.69 -13.48
C MET A 184 -12.53 -3.06 -12.88
N ARG A 185 -11.54 -3.95 -12.88
CA ARG A 185 -11.60 -5.33 -12.36
C ARG A 185 -10.36 -5.64 -11.51
N PRO A 186 -10.22 -5.01 -10.33
CA PRO A 186 -9.04 -5.18 -9.50
C PRO A 186 -9.02 -6.60 -8.90
N ASN A 187 -8.10 -7.43 -9.40
CA ASN A 187 -7.78 -8.82 -9.03
C ASN A 187 -8.96 -9.69 -8.54
N ASN A 188 -9.38 -10.63 -9.40
CA ASN A 188 -10.47 -11.60 -9.19
C ASN A 188 -10.11 -12.81 -8.30
N GLU A 189 -8.96 -12.84 -7.62
CA GLU A 189 -8.61 -13.99 -6.78
C GLU A 189 -9.54 -14.08 -5.55
N MET A 190 -10.52 -14.98 -5.65
CA MET A 190 -11.56 -15.37 -4.69
C MET A 190 -12.78 -14.44 -4.58
N ILE A 191 -13.61 -14.43 -5.63
CA ILE A 191 -15.04 -14.70 -5.41
C ILE A 191 -15.25 -16.18 -5.78
N GLU A 192 -14.70 -17.10 -4.99
CA GLU A 192 -15.32 -18.43 -4.93
C GLU A 192 -16.59 -18.21 -4.11
N VAL A 193 -17.69 -17.96 -4.82
CA VAL A 193 -19.01 -18.22 -4.25
C VAL A 193 -18.98 -19.70 -3.90
N SER A 194 -18.79 -20.02 -2.62
CA SER A 194 -19.13 -21.33 -2.09
C SER A 194 -20.63 -21.49 -2.34
N SER A 195 -20.96 -22.06 -3.51
CA SER A 195 -22.28 -22.55 -3.83
C SER A 195 -22.59 -23.59 -2.78
N VAL A 196 -23.57 -23.25 -1.94
CA VAL A 196 -24.20 -24.18 -1.02
C VAL A 196 -24.68 -25.39 -1.84
N ALA A 197 -24.22 -26.56 -1.43
CA ALA A 197 -24.88 -27.84 -1.67
C ALA A 197 -25.13 -28.47 -0.31
#